data_AF-A0A955XMQ4-F1
#
_entry.id   AF-A0A955XMQ4-F1
#
_cell.length_a   1.000
_cell.length_b   1.000
_cell.length_c   1.000
_cell.angle_alpha   90.00
_cell.angle_beta   90.00
_cell.angle_gamma   90.00
#
_symmetry.space_group_name_H-M   'P 1'
#
loop_
_entity.id
_entity.type
_entity.pdbx_description
1 polymer ?
#
loop_
_entity_poly.entity_id
_entity_poly.type
_entity_poly.pdbx_seq_one_letter_code
_entity_poly.pdbx_strand_id
1 'polypeptide(L)'
;MAAVELPVLYADNVAAIVAVARPLLVNRDPGPGETGVALEWFVALEVLDPGPDGVDRAATRVWIDGALAFDGGAVPELQQGFDGPRAEVVQSADTLRVVLDPATPFASEATVAVRVVSQTNGGAHALDETYTFEAEDRTAPKVVAAQATGQRTVQIGFDEDVVVTDPAGFAVAPLAFPAVPLAPVSAIAAGSVVSLVLDGEMTPDVLHEVVVAGVADVFGNPVAPPDDRVVFAGFRPARPTARRFDLWTMLPRHNRRADVTGDLRRFLACLQEVADLLLAEADRYPDVFDLERAPEEFLDLILRDLGNPFPFELDALGKRRLASVLVEMYRQKGTASGIENAIRFFLGIDVTAVTPFTGTTLVLGESELGVDWELGPAERFARYAFNVEVDVPLTVTERRQIRAIVDYLKPAHTHFVDLVEPGVPPVFDHWELGVSELGWTTDLH
;
A
#
# COMPACT_ATOMS: atom_id res chain seq x y z
N MET A 1 -41.18 12.97 -23.79
CA MET A 1 -39.96 13.46 -24.45
C MET A 1 -39.25 14.33 -23.42
N ALA A 2 -38.19 13.81 -22.79
CA ALA A 2 -37.46 14.55 -21.77
C ALA A 2 -36.54 15.55 -22.48
N ALA A 3 -36.72 16.84 -22.23
CA ALA A 3 -35.83 17.87 -22.71
C ALA A 3 -34.53 17.79 -21.90
N VAL A 4 -33.43 17.50 -22.59
CA VAL A 4 -32.08 17.57 -22.00
C VAL A 4 -31.66 19.03 -22.03
N GLU A 5 -31.48 19.65 -20.86
CA GLU A 5 -30.82 20.96 -20.77
C GLU A 5 -29.34 20.80 -21.13
N LEU A 6 -28.91 21.59 -22.11
CA LEU A 6 -27.49 21.72 -22.43
C LEU A 6 -26.83 22.57 -21.33
N PRO A 7 -25.61 22.24 -20.89
CA PRO A 7 -24.90 23.02 -19.88
C PRO A 7 -24.71 24.46 -20.37
N VAL A 8 -25.12 25.42 -19.55
CA VAL A 8 -24.92 26.85 -19.80
C VAL A 8 -23.50 27.23 -19.37
N LEU A 9 -22.72 27.77 -20.30
CA LEU A 9 -21.42 28.38 -20.02
C LEU A 9 -21.66 29.75 -19.37
N TYR A 10 -21.31 29.88 -18.09
CA TYR A 10 -21.27 31.16 -17.38
C TYR A 10 -19.83 31.65 -17.32
N ALA A 11 -19.51 32.70 -18.09
CA ALA A 11 -18.25 33.41 -17.95
C ALA A 11 -18.38 34.43 -16.80
N ASP A 12 -17.86 34.08 -15.63
CA ASP A 12 -18.00 34.86 -14.40
C ASP A 12 -17.08 36.10 -14.36
N ASN A 13 -15.94 36.04 -15.07
CA ASN A 13 -15.01 37.16 -15.16
C ASN A 13 -14.24 37.12 -16.49
N VAL A 14 -14.25 38.24 -17.21
CA VAL A 14 -13.43 38.46 -18.42
C VAL A 14 -12.42 39.55 -18.09
N ALA A 15 -11.20 39.14 -17.76
CA ALA A 15 -10.10 40.06 -17.49
C ALA A 15 -9.22 40.19 -18.74
N ALA A 16 -9.11 41.41 -19.28
CA ALA A 16 -8.12 41.73 -20.30
C ALA A 16 -6.74 41.89 -19.62
N ILE A 17 -5.93 40.83 -19.63
CA ILE A 17 -4.53 40.94 -19.26
C ILE A 17 -3.81 41.58 -20.44
N VAL A 18 -3.38 42.84 -20.29
CA VAL A 18 -2.44 43.46 -21.23
C VAL A 18 -1.10 42.76 -21.02
N ALA A 19 -0.88 41.69 -21.76
CA ALA A 19 0.40 41.01 -21.75
C ALA A 19 1.48 41.98 -22.26
N VAL A 20 2.51 42.20 -21.45
CA VAL A 20 3.66 43.05 -21.83
C VAL A 20 4.54 42.35 -22.87
N ALA A 21 4.45 41.02 -22.96
CA ALA A 21 5.15 40.19 -23.94
C ALA A 21 4.32 40.02 -25.21
N ARG A 22 4.95 40.21 -26.37
CA ARG A 22 4.39 40.05 -27.71
C ARG A 22 5.44 39.36 -28.58
N PRO A 23 5.05 38.53 -29.55
CA PRO A 23 3.77 37.82 -29.61
C PRO A 23 3.67 36.77 -28.48
N LEU A 24 2.48 36.19 -28.27
CA LEU A 24 2.19 35.19 -27.25
C LEU A 24 1.93 33.82 -27.88
N LEU A 25 2.33 32.75 -27.20
CA LEU A 25 1.93 31.37 -27.53
C LEU A 25 0.73 30.95 -26.67
N VAL A 26 -0.41 30.72 -27.31
CA VAL A 26 -1.69 30.39 -26.65
C VAL A 26 -2.36 29.18 -27.31
N ASN A 27 -3.44 28.68 -26.69
CA ASN A 27 -4.28 27.59 -27.23
C ASN A 27 -3.48 26.36 -27.69
N ARG A 28 -2.51 25.95 -26.85
CA ARG A 28 -1.66 24.77 -27.05
C ARG A 28 -2.45 23.51 -26.73
N ASP A 29 -2.49 22.59 -27.69
CA ASP A 29 -3.09 21.26 -27.58
C ASP A 29 -2.15 20.28 -28.31
N PRO A 30 -1.39 19.41 -27.61
CA PRO A 30 -1.40 19.24 -26.16
C PRO A 30 -0.85 20.46 -25.40
N GLY A 31 -1.30 20.61 -24.15
CA GLY A 31 -0.88 21.65 -23.24
C GLY A 31 0.50 21.41 -22.62
N PRO A 32 1.14 22.45 -22.05
CA PRO A 32 2.41 22.29 -21.34
C PRO A 32 2.27 21.37 -20.11
N GLY A 33 3.09 20.32 -20.07
CA GLY A 33 3.09 19.32 -19.01
C GLY A 33 1.89 18.38 -19.03
N GLU A 34 1.12 18.35 -20.12
CA GLU A 34 0.03 17.38 -20.29
C GLU A 34 0.60 15.96 -20.41
N THR A 35 -0.04 15.00 -19.73
CA THR A 35 0.37 13.59 -19.68
C THR A 35 -0.74 12.70 -20.23
N GLY A 36 -0.38 11.57 -20.86
CA GLY A 36 -1.39 10.64 -21.39
C GLY A 36 -1.95 11.08 -22.74
N VAL A 37 -1.18 11.85 -23.51
CA VAL A 37 -1.59 12.30 -24.85
C VAL A 37 -1.61 11.11 -25.79
N ALA A 38 -2.73 10.90 -26.49
CA ALA A 38 -2.84 9.78 -27.44
C ALA A 38 -1.70 9.78 -28.47
N LEU A 39 -1.16 8.61 -28.80
CA LEU A 39 0.02 8.53 -29.69
C LEU A 39 -0.22 9.14 -31.08
N GLU A 40 -1.47 9.13 -31.54
CA GLU A 40 -1.89 9.72 -32.82
C GLU A 40 -2.48 11.13 -32.66
N TRP A 41 -2.22 11.84 -31.56
CA TRP A 41 -2.75 13.19 -31.37
C TRP A 41 -2.04 14.20 -32.29
N PHE A 42 -2.77 15.23 -32.73
CA PHE A 42 -2.19 16.34 -33.49
C PHE A 42 -1.63 17.39 -32.52
N VAL A 43 -0.77 18.29 -32.99
CA VAL A 43 -0.26 19.43 -32.22
C VAL A 43 -0.85 20.71 -32.79
N ALA A 44 -1.75 21.36 -32.05
CA ALA A 44 -2.32 22.67 -32.37
C ALA A 44 -1.78 23.75 -31.43
N LEU A 45 -1.50 24.92 -32.00
CA LEU A 45 -1.07 26.09 -31.27
C LEU A 45 -1.47 27.38 -31.99
N GLU A 46 -1.55 28.46 -31.24
CA GLU A 46 -1.82 29.79 -31.78
C GLU A 46 -0.74 30.78 -31.33
N VAL A 47 -0.18 31.49 -32.30
CA VAL A 47 0.64 32.67 -32.03
C VAL A 47 -0.27 33.88 -32.15
N LEU A 48 -0.40 34.65 -31.07
CA LEU A 48 -1.27 35.82 -30.98
C LEU A 48 -0.43 37.08 -30.75
N ASP A 49 -0.64 38.11 -31.57
CA ASP A 49 -0.17 39.45 -31.27
C ASP A 49 -1.32 40.31 -30.68
N PRO A 50 -1.29 40.65 -29.38
CA PRO A 50 -2.32 41.51 -28.79
C PRO A 50 -2.19 43.00 -29.17
N GLY A 51 -1.15 43.39 -29.92
CA GLY A 51 -0.96 44.75 -30.42
C GLY A 51 -1.27 44.93 -31.90
N PRO A 52 -0.92 46.09 -32.49
CA PRO A 52 -1.36 46.45 -33.84
C PRO A 52 -0.51 45.86 -34.98
N ASP A 53 0.59 45.17 -34.67
CA ASP A 53 1.59 44.80 -35.68
C ASP A 53 1.20 43.50 -36.41
N GLY A 54 0.51 42.58 -35.73
CA GLY A 54 0.17 41.25 -36.24
C GLY A 54 1.37 40.30 -36.25
N VAL A 55 1.12 39.02 -36.56
CA VAL A 55 2.13 37.96 -36.56
C VAL A 55 2.76 37.80 -37.95
N ASP A 56 4.10 37.72 -38.01
CA ASP A 56 4.86 37.44 -39.23
C ASP A 56 4.89 35.93 -39.51
N ARG A 57 4.02 35.48 -40.41
CA ARG A 57 3.94 34.07 -40.83
C ARG A 57 5.24 33.59 -41.45
N ALA A 58 5.90 34.40 -42.29
CA ALA A 58 7.10 34.00 -43.01
C ALA A 58 8.31 33.79 -42.08
N ALA A 59 8.30 34.43 -40.91
CA ALA A 59 9.32 34.26 -39.89
C ALA A 59 8.97 33.21 -38.82
N THR A 60 7.78 32.61 -38.88
CA THR A 60 7.33 31.63 -37.87
C THR A 60 7.80 30.23 -38.22
N ARG A 61 8.41 29.57 -37.24
CA ARG A 61 8.90 28.19 -37.33
C ARG A 61 8.49 27.39 -36.10
N VAL A 62 8.07 26.14 -36.32
CA VAL A 62 7.72 25.20 -35.25
C VAL A 62 8.54 23.94 -35.40
N TRP A 63 9.13 23.46 -34.31
CA TRP A 63 9.83 22.18 -34.23
C TRP A 63 9.12 21.25 -33.25
N ILE A 64 9.05 19.97 -33.60
CA ILE A 64 8.60 18.88 -32.74
C ILE A 64 9.78 17.93 -32.60
N ASP A 65 10.27 17.74 -31.37
CA ASP A 65 11.47 16.95 -31.04
C ASP A 65 12.71 17.34 -31.85
N GLY A 66 12.84 18.64 -32.12
CA GLY A 66 13.93 19.21 -32.91
C GLY A 66 13.79 19.00 -34.43
N ALA A 67 12.80 18.23 -34.90
CA ALA A 67 12.44 18.17 -36.31
C ALA A 67 11.60 19.39 -36.69
N LEU A 68 11.98 20.09 -37.77
CA LEU A 68 11.22 21.23 -38.28
C LEU A 68 9.89 20.73 -38.84
N ALA A 69 8.79 21.16 -38.23
CA ALA A 69 7.42 20.73 -38.57
C ALA A 69 6.66 21.79 -39.39
N PHE A 70 6.94 23.06 -39.15
CA PHE A 70 6.38 24.20 -39.88
C PHE A 70 7.44 25.26 -40.15
N ASP A 71 7.51 25.76 -41.38
CA ASP A 71 8.28 26.93 -41.78
C ASP A 71 7.42 27.80 -42.69
N GLY A 72 6.86 28.89 -42.15
CA GLY A 72 5.95 29.75 -42.89
C GLY A 72 6.63 30.55 -44.02
N GLY A 73 7.96 30.53 -44.12
CA GLY A 73 8.71 31.10 -45.24
C GLY A 73 8.99 30.10 -46.38
N ALA A 74 8.67 28.82 -46.18
CA ALA A 74 8.91 27.76 -47.15
C ALA A 74 7.68 27.44 -48.01
N VAL A 75 7.89 26.72 -49.12
CA VAL A 75 6.80 26.19 -49.95
C VAL A 75 7.12 24.72 -50.28
N PRO A 76 6.37 23.74 -49.74
CA PRO A 76 5.25 23.87 -48.79
C PRO A 76 5.70 24.33 -47.40
N GLU A 77 4.81 25.01 -46.67
CA GLU A 77 5.09 25.52 -45.32
C GLU A 77 5.07 24.40 -44.25
N LEU A 78 4.11 23.48 -44.36
CA LEU A 78 4.06 22.26 -43.56
C LEU A 78 5.11 21.28 -44.07
N GLN A 79 5.93 20.77 -43.16
CA GLN A 79 7.01 19.85 -43.51
C GLN A 79 6.49 18.42 -43.60
N GLN A 80 7.13 17.63 -44.46
CA GLN A 80 6.80 16.22 -44.64
C GLN A 80 6.86 15.47 -43.32
N GLY A 81 5.79 14.74 -42.99
CA GLY A 81 5.68 13.98 -41.75
C GLY A 81 4.87 14.69 -40.66
N PHE A 82 4.49 15.96 -40.87
CA PHE A 82 3.56 16.72 -40.02
C PHE A 82 2.39 17.32 -40.82
N ASP A 83 2.29 16.95 -42.11
CA ASP A 83 1.31 17.38 -43.10
C ASP A 83 0.15 16.38 -43.25
N GLY A 84 -0.23 15.72 -42.16
CA GLY A 84 -1.34 14.78 -42.11
C GLY A 84 -2.72 15.41 -42.42
N PRO A 85 -3.77 14.59 -42.55
CA PRO A 85 -5.11 15.05 -42.97
C PRO A 85 -5.77 16.09 -42.04
N ARG A 86 -5.34 16.20 -40.77
CA ARG A 86 -5.81 17.21 -39.82
C ARG A 86 -4.95 18.48 -39.81
N ALA A 87 -3.84 18.51 -40.55
CA ALA A 87 -2.95 19.67 -40.57
C ALA A 87 -3.63 20.87 -41.22
N GLU A 88 -3.50 22.03 -40.58
CA GLU A 88 -4.21 23.25 -40.98
C GLU A 88 -3.40 24.48 -40.57
N VAL A 89 -3.34 25.50 -41.44
CA VAL A 89 -2.73 26.79 -41.10
C VAL A 89 -3.68 27.91 -41.46
N VAL A 90 -4.12 28.66 -40.45
CA VAL A 90 -5.07 29.77 -40.61
C VAL A 90 -4.46 31.04 -40.02
N GLN A 91 -4.49 32.12 -40.78
CA GLN A 91 -4.01 33.42 -40.32
C GLN A 91 -5.15 34.44 -40.34
N SER A 92 -5.33 35.14 -39.21
CA SER A 92 -6.19 36.32 -39.08
C SER A 92 -5.32 37.60 -39.03
N ALA A 93 -5.92 38.74 -38.69
CA ALA A 93 -5.19 40.00 -38.57
C ALA A 93 -4.14 39.99 -37.43
N ASP A 94 -4.42 39.26 -36.35
CA ASP A 94 -3.68 39.25 -35.09
C ASP A 94 -3.17 37.85 -34.69
N THR A 95 -3.68 36.79 -35.31
CA THR A 95 -3.44 35.41 -34.87
C THR A 95 -2.96 34.54 -36.04
N LEU A 96 -1.99 33.66 -35.75
CA LEU A 96 -1.59 32.57 -36.62
C LEU A 96 -1.84 31.25 -35.90
N ARG A 97 -2.83 30.49 -36.37
CA ARG A 97 -3.14 29.14 -35.91
C ARG A 97 -2.41 28.13 -36.77
N VAL A 98 -1.68 27.23 -36.12
CA VAL A 98 -0.93 26.14 -36.75
C VAL A 98 -1.38 24.83 -36.12
N VAL A 99 -1.89 23.92 -36.94
CA VAL A 99 -2.21 22.55 -36.58
C VAL A 99 -1.28 21.63 -37.37
N LEU A 100 -0.47 20.86 -36.65
CA LEU A 100 0.50 19.90 -37.16
C LEU A 100 -0.04 18.52 -36.90
N ASP A 101 -0.09 17.67 -37.92
CA ASP A 101 -0.64 16.33 -37.82
C ASP A 101 0.47 15.32 -38.12
N PRO A 102 1.11 14.74 -37.09
CA PRO A 102 2.19 13.78 -37.27
C PRO A 102 1.74 12.57 -38.09
N ALA A 103 2.46 12.27 -39.17
CA ALA A 103 2.20 11.10 -40.02
C ALA A 103 2.66 9.78 -39.37
N THR A 104 3.54 9.87 -38.38
CA THR A 104 3.97 8.74 -37.54
C THR A 104 3.52 9.02 -36.11
N PRO A 105 2.88 8.05 -35.43
CA PRO A 105 2.49 8.22 -34.03
C PRO A 105 3.71 8.52 -33.14
N PHE A 106 3.49 9.26 -32.05
CA PHE A 106 4.49 9.41 -30.99
C PHE A 106 4.85 8.05 -30.41
N ALA A 107 6.10 7.92 -29.92
CA ALA A 107 6.49 6.73 -29.18
C ALA A 107 5.81 6.72 -27.79
N SER A 108 5.52 5.53 -27.28
CA SER A 108 5.00 5.34 -25.92
C SER A 108 5.90 6.03 -24.90
N GLU A 109 5.30 6.73 -23.92
CA GLU A 109 6.00 7.47 -22.85
C GLU A 109 7.01 8.52 -23.35
N ALA A 110 6.94 8.91 -24.63
CA ALA A 110 7.84 9.92 -25.16
C ALA A 110 7.51 11.28 -24.55
N THR A 111 8.53 11.94 -24.02
CA THR A 111 8.48 13.38 -23.73
C THR A 111 8.71 14.14 -25.03
N VAL A 112 7.65 14.73 -25.60
CA VAL A 112 7.70 15.46 -26.86
C VAL A 112 7.90 16.94 -26.59
N ALA A 113 8.93 17.54 -27.20
CA ALA A 113 9.24 18.95 -27.08
C ALA A 113 8.75 19.74 -28.30
N VAL A 114 7.89 20.74 -28.07
CA VAL A 114 7.40 21.67 -29.08
C VAL A 114 8.06 23.01 -28.88
N ARG A 115 8.86 23.44 -29.87
CA ARG A 115 9.50 24.77 -29.88
C ARG A 115 8.86 25.64 -30.95
N VAL A 116 8.49 26.86 -30.58
CA VAL A 116 7.90 27.86 -31.48
C VAL A 116 8.78 29.10 -31.48
N VAL A 117 9.26 29.46 -32.66
CA VAL A 117 9.96 30.73 -32.90
C VAL A 117 9.11 31.57 -33.83
N SER A 118 8.80 32.80 -33.43
CA SER A 118 7.99 33.73 -34.20
C SER A 118 8.36 35.18 -33.92
N GLN A 119 7.81 36.12 -34.68
CA GLN A 119 7.96 37.55 -34.46
C GLN A 119 6.73 38.30 -34.96
N THR A 120 6.58 39.55 -34.53
CA THR A 120 5.58 40.46 -35.11
C THR A 120 6.02 40.96 -36.50
N ASN A 121 5.07 41.45 -37.30
CA ASN A 121 5.42 42.09 -38.57
C ASN A 121 6.39 43.26 -38.35
N GLY A 122 7.46 43.30 -39.13
CA GLY A 122 8.54 44.28 -38.96
C GLY A 122 9.57 43.92 -37.87
N GLY A 123 9.39 42.80 -37.16
CA GLY A 123 10.39 42.23 -36.24
C GLY A 123 10.63 43.02 -34.95
N ALA A 124 9.68 43.88 -34.55
CA ALA A 124 9.80 44.68 -33.33
C ALA A 124 9.79 43.83 -32.05
N HIS A 125 9.09 42.68 -32.09
CA HIS A 125 9.00 41.75 -30.99
C HIS A 125 9.17 40.31 -31.46
N ALA A 126 9.80 39.47 -30.65
CA ALA A 126 10.13 38.08 -30.98
C ALA A 126 9.69 37.13 -29.85
N LEU A 127 9.38 35.90 -30.25
CA LEU A 127 8.97 34.78 -29.41
C LEU A 127 9.89 33.60 -29.70
N ASP A 128 10.41 32.97 -28.66
CA ASP A 128 11.12 31.68 -28.70
C ASP A 128 10.76 30.92 -27.44
N GLU A 129 9.73 30.09 -27.55
CA GLU A 129 9.20 29.30 -26.43
C GLU A 129 9.27 27.81 -26.75
N THR A 130 9.65 27.02 -25.75
CA THR A 130 9.60 25.56 -25.80
C THR A 130 8.72 25.06 -24.67
N TYR A 131 7.81 24.16 -24.96
CA TYR A 131 7.06 23.40 -23.97
C TYR A 131 7.11 21.91 -24.28
N THR A 132 6.76 21.08 -23.31
CA THR A 132 6.77 19.63 -23.45
C THR A 132 5.44 19.03 -23.03
N PHE A 133 5.10 17.87 -23.58
CA PHE A 133 4.03 17.00 -23.11
C PHE A 133 4.50 15.54 -23.13
N GLU A 134 3.76 14.65 -22.50
CA GLU A 134 4.07 13.23 -22.39
C GLU A 134 3.00 12.38 -23.08
N ALA A 135 3.45 11.53 -24.01
CA ALA A 135 2.60 10.59 -24.72
C ALA A 135 2.06 9.50 -23.78
N GLU A 136 0.89 8.94 -24.11
CA GLU A 136 0.30 7.83 -23.36
C GLU A 136 1.20 6.61 -23.31
N ASP A 137 1.09 5.85 -22.23
CA ASP A 137 1.81 4.60 -22.06
C ASP A 137 1.03 3.42 -22.68
N ARG A 138 1.66 2.76 -23.63
CA ARG A 138 1.24 1.51 -24.28
C ARG A 138 2.32 0.43 -24.18
N THR A 139 3.37 0.65 -23.41
CA THR A 139 4.43 -0.33 -23.19
C THR A 139 3.91 -1.42 -22.28
N ALA A 140 4.09 -2.69 -22.66
CA ALA A 140 3.72 -3.79 -21.78
C ALA A 140 4.82 -4.06 -20.75
N PRO A 141 4.47 -4.37 -19.50
CA PRO A 141 5.43 -4.75 -18.46
C PRO A 141 6.12 -6.08 -18.81
N LYS A 142 7.38 -6.20 -18.41
CA LYS A 142 8.24 -7.35 -18.71
C LYS A 142 8.63 -8.10 -17.46
N VAL A 143 8.61 -9.43 -17.55
CA VAL A 143 9.09 -10.28 -16.46
C VAL A 143 10.62 -10.29 -16.48
N VAL A 144 11.24 -9.78 -15.41
CA VAL A 144 12.70 -9.64 -15.29
C VAL A 144 13.34 -10.85 -14.63
N ALA A 145 12.72 -11.34 -13.55
CA ALA A 145 13.29 -12.42 -12.75
C ALA A 145 12.21 -13.15 -11.95
N ALA A 146 12.48 -14.39 -11.55
CA ALA A 146 11.72 -15.09 -10.53
C ALA A 146 12.65 -15.81 -9.56
N GLN A 147 12.24 -15.87 -8.30
CA GLN A 147 12.98 -16.53 -7.24
C GLN A 147 12.04 -17.21 -6.25
N ALA A 148 12.29 -18.48 -5.96
CA ALA A 148 11.62 -19.18 -4.88
C ALA A 148 12.16 -18.67 -3.51
N THR A 149 11.28 -18.16 -2.67
CA THR A 149 11.61 -17.61 -1.34
C THR A 149 11.29 -18.57 -0.19
N GLY A 150 10.51 -19.61 -0.48
CA GLY A 150 10.12 -20.68 0.43
C GLY A 150 9.64 -21.89 -0.36
N GLN A 151 9.25 -22.97 0.33
CA GLN A 151 8.86 -24.22 -0.33
C GLN A 151 7.64 -24.09 -1.25
N ARG A 152 6.77 -23.11 -1.00
CA ARG A 152 5.52 -22.88 -1.75
C ARG A 152 5.39 -21.44 -2.24
N THR A 153 6.43 -20.61 -2.10
CA THR A 153 6.36 -19.17 -2.36
C THR A 153 7.39 -18.76 -3.39
N VAL A 154 6.95 -18.02 -4.40
CA VAL A 154 7.79 -17.50 -5.48
C VAL A 154 7.55 -16.00 -5.60
N GLN A 155 8.62 -15.23 -5.72
CA GLN A 155 8.56 -13.82 -6.08
C GLN A 155 8.94 -13.66 -7.55
N ILE A 156 8.13 -12.90 -8.27
CA ILE A 156 8.35 -12.56 -9.68
C ILE A 156 8.55 -11.05 -9.74
N GLY A 157 9.67 -10.61 -10.30
CA GLY A 157 10.00 -9.21 -10.50
C GLY A 157 9.69 -8.77 -11.93
N PHE A 158 9.14 -7.57 -12.04
CA PHE A 158 8.85 -6.85 -13.28
C PHE A 158 9.77 -5.63 -13.39
N ASP A 159 9.89 -5.06 -14.59
CA ASP A 159 10.67 -3.84 -14.84
C ASP A 159 9.95 -2.55 -14.40
N GLU A 160 8.65 -2.65 -14.12
CA GLU A 160 7.78 -1.55 -13.69
C GLU A 160 6.72 -2.03 -12.69
N ASP A 161 5.92 -1.10 -12.16
CA ASP A 161 4.85 -1.41 -11.20
C ASP A 161 3.66 -2.09 -11.88
N VAL A 162 3.18 -3.18 -11.28
CA VAL A 162 2.14 -4.02 -11.89
C VAL A 162 0.95 -4.28 -10.96
N VAL A 163 -0.16 -4.65 -11.57
CA VAL A 163 -1.40 -5.09 -10.92
C VAL A 163 -1.79 -6.47 -11.43
N VAL A 164 -2.18 -7.37 -10.52
CA VAL A 164 -2.74 -8.67 -10.88
C VAL A 164 -4.19 -8.49 -11.29
N THR A 165 -4.50 -8.76 -12.56
CA THR A 165 -5.86 -8.69 -13.13
C THR A 165 -6.57 -10.04 -13.07
N ASP A 166 -5.82 -11.15 -13.16
CA ASP A 166 -6.34 -12.52 -12.98
C ASP A 166 -5.31 -13.39 -12.21
N PRO A 167 -5.57 -13.71 -10.93
CA PRO A 167 -4.69 -14.58 -10.14
C PRO A 167 -4.50 -15.99 -10.71
N ALA A 168 -5.40 -16.47 -11.57
CA ALA A 168 -5.29 -17.76 -12.24
C ALA A 168 -4.46 -17.72 -13.53
N GLY A 169 -4.01 -16.52 -13.94
CA GLY A 169 -3.24 -16.33 -15.18
C GLY A 169 -1.80 -16.85 -15.13
N PHE A 170 -1.30 -17.30 -13.98
CA PHE A 170 0.04 -17.86 -13.85
C PHE A 170 0.05 -19.36 -14.15
N ALA A 171 1.00 -19.81 -14.95
CA ALA A 171 1.24 -21.24 -15.18
C ALA A 171 2.68 -21.59 -14.81
N VAL A 172 2.86 -22.59 -13.94
CA VAL A 172 4.18 -23.05 -13.50
C VAL A 172 4.41 -24.47 -14.00
N ALA A 173 5.49 -24.69 -14.75
CA ALA A 173 5.84 -25.99 -15.30
C ALA A 173 7.29 -26.37 -14.95
N PRO A 174 7.56 -27.59 -14.47
CA PRO A 174 8.92 -28.05 -14.26
C PRO A 174 9.62 -28.30 -15.61
N LEU A 175 10.88 -27.88 -15.70
CA LEU A 175 11.74 -28.09 -16.88
C LEU A 175 12.60 -29.36 -16.78
N ALA A 176 12.66 -29.98 -15.59
CA ALA A 176 13.36 -31.22 -15.36
C ALA A 176 12.54 -32.18 -14.48
N PHE A 177 12.84 -33.47 -14.59
CA PHE A 177 12.22 -34.53 -13.79
C PHE A 177 13.27 -35.23 -12.92
N PRO A 178 12.90 -35.73 -11.73
CA PRO A 178 11.56 -35.77 -11.15
C PRO A 178 11.10 -34.42 -10.60
N ALA A 179 9.83 -34.07 -10.82
CA ALA A 179 9.17 -32.92 -10.23
C ALA A 179 7.65 -33.06 -10.31
N VAL A 180 6.94 -32.44 -9.38
CA VAL A 180 5.48 -32.42 -9.34
C VAL A 180 4.97 -31.17 -10.08
N PRO A 181 3.92 -31.27 -10.91
CA PRO A 181 3.24 -30.09 -11.45
C PRO A 181 2.69 -29.22 -10.32
N LEU A 182 2.85 -27.90 -10.44
CA LEU A 182 2.42 -26.94 -9.42
C LEU A 182 1.41 -25.97 -10.03
N ALA A 183 0.37 -25.65 -9.27
CA ALA A 183 -0.61 -24.63 -9.63
C ALA A 183 -0.52 -23.45 -8.65
N PRO A 184 -0.67 -22.20 -9.13
CA PRO A 184 -0.81 -21.05 -8.25
C PRO A 184 -2.16 -21.09 -7.51
N VAL A 185 -2.12 -20.79 -6.22
CA VAL A 185 -3.29 -20.64 -5.33
C VAL A 185 -3.64 -19.17 -5.15
N SER A 186 -2.63 -18.30 -5.07
CA SER A 186 -2.81 -16.86 -4.95
C SER A 186 -1.66 -16.10 -5.59
N ALA A 187 -1.97 -14.92 -6.12
CA ALA A 187 -1.00 -13.97 -6.64
C ALA A 187 -1.31 -12.57 -6.09
N ILE A 188 -0.32 -11.91 -5.50
CA ILE A 188 -0.46 -10.58 -4.90
C ILE A 188 0.66 -9.69 -5.42
N ALA A 189 0.31 -8.58 -6.08
CA ALA A 189 1.26 -7.56 -6.50
C ALA A 189 1.56 -6.57 -5.37
N ALA A 190 2.82 -6.15 -5.29
CA ALA A 190 3.31 -5.07 -4.44
C ALA A 190 4.37 -4.28 -5.23
N GLY A 191 3.94 -3.21 -5.91
CA GLY A 191 4.76 -2.48 -6.87
C GLY A 191 5.17 -3.40 -8.03
N SER A 192 6.46 -3.42 -8.35
CA SER A 192 7.07 -4.26 -9.39
C SER A 192 7.27 -5.74 -9.02
N VAL A 193 6.78 -6.20 -7.87
CA VAL A 193 6.95 -7.59 -7.43
C VAL A 193 5.61 -8.27 -7.22
N VAL A 194 5.42 -9.44 -7.84
CA VAL A 194 4.29 -10.34 -7.58
C VAL A 194 4.74 -11.50 -6.72
N SER A 195 4.06 -11.70 -5.58
CA SER A 195 4.23 -12.87 -4.73
C SER A 195 3.19 -13.93 -5.08
N LEU A 196 3.66 -15.10 -5.52
CA LEU A 196 2.86 -16.28 -5.78
C LEU A 196 2.93 -17.28 -4.62
N VAL A 197 1.78 -17.88 -4.29
CA VAL A 197 1.68 -19.04 -3.41
C VAL A 197 1.22 -20.24 -4.25
N LEU A 198 1.91 -21.36 -4.14
CA LEU A 198 1.66 -22.60 -4.89
C LEU A 198 0.86 -23.60 -4.06
N ASP A 199 0.18 -24.52 -4.75
CA ASP A 199 -0.67 -25.57 -4.19
C ASP A 199 0.11 -26.74 -3.57
N GLY A 200 1.36 -26.94 -4.01
CA GLY A 200 2.30 -27.93 -3.51
C GLY A 200 3.69 -27.35 -3.24
N GLU A 201 4.54 -28.17 -2.63
CA GLU A 201 5.95 -27.85 -2.39
C GLU A 201 6.75 -28.04 -3.68
N MET A 202 7.58 -27.04 -4.01
CA MET A 202 8.50 -27.12 -5.12
C MET A 202 9.56 -28.18 -4.87
N THR A 203 9.86 -28.97 -5.90
CA THR A 203 11.02 -29.85 -5.89
C THR A 203 12.31 -29.02 -5.80
N PRO A 204 13.15 -29.23 -4.77
CA PRO A 204 14.38 -28.45 -4.59
C PRO A 204 15.31 -28.52 -5.80
N ASP A 205 15.85 -27.37 -6.20
CA ASP A 205 16.83 -27.19 -7.27
C ASP A 205 16.37 -27.58 -8.69
N VAL A 206 15.14 -28.05 -8.85
CA VAL A 206 14.55 -28.24 -10.18
C VAL A 206 14.19 -26.88 -10.75
N LEU A 207 14.58 -26.66 -12.02
CA LEU A 207 14.19 -25.46 -12.75
C LEU A 207 12.71 -25.54 -13.12
N HIS A 208 12.00 -24.46 -12.87
CA HIS A 208 10.59 -24.27 -13.25
C HIS A 208 10.49 -23.04 -14.15
N GLU A 209 9.67 -23.13 -15.20
CA GLU A 209 9.26 -21.99 -16.01
C GLU A 209 7.93 -21.47 -15.48
N VAL A 210 7.84 -20.15 -15.28
CA VAL A 210 6.57 -19.45 -15.08
C VAL A 210 6.21 -18.75 -16.38
N VAL A 211 5.00 -18.98 -16.85
CA VAL A 211 4.34 -18.16 -17.87
C VAL A 211 3.34 -17.27 -17.16
N VAL A 212 3.47 -15.96 -17.34
CA VAL A 212 2.66 -14.93 -16.69
C VAL A 212 1.59 -14.46 -17.67
N ALA A 213 0.33 -14.70 -17.32
CA ALA A 213 -0.82 -13.99 -17.86
C ALA A 213 -1.62 -13.37 -16.70
N GLY A 214 -2.56 -12.49 -17.00
CA GLY A 214 -3.39 -11.88 -15.95
C GLY A 214 -2.65 -10.85 -15.09
N VAL A 215 -1.64 -10.19 -15.65
CA VAL A 215 -0.91 -9.06 -15.04
C VAL A 215 -0.88 -7.92 -16.05
N ALA A 216 -1.10 -6.71 -15.58
CA ALA A 216 -0.97 -5.48 -16.37
C ALA A 216 -0.20 -4.43 -15.56
N ASP A 217 0.32 -3.41 -16.23
CA ASP A 217 0.86 -2.23 -15.55
C ASP A 217 -0.24 -1.37 -14.90
N VAL A 218 0.13 -0.21 -14.38
CA VAL A 218 -0.82 0.76 -13.79
C VAL A 218 -1.71 1.42 -14.85
N PHE A 219 -1.29 1.43 -16.12
CA PHE A 219 -1.99 2.03 -17.25
C PHE A 219 -2.91 1.06 -18.01
N GLY A 220 -2.91 -0.22 -17.62
CA GLY A 220 -3.76 -1.28 -18.17
C GLY A 220 -3.15 -2.07 -19.33
N ASN A 221 -1.84 -1.92 -19.63
CA ASN A 221 -1.18 -2.70 -20.66
C ASN A 221 -0.84 -4.11 -20.11
N PRO A 222 -1.37 -5.18 -20.72
CA PRO A 222 -1.13 -6.54 -20.24
C PRO A 222 0.27 -7.02 -20.60
N VAL A 223 0.88 -7.81 -19.71
CA VAL A 223 2.10 -8.57 -20.01
C VAL A 223 1.87 -9.41 -21.27
N ALA A 224 2.83 -9.40 -22.19
CA ALA A 224 2.72 -10.08 -23.47
C ALA A 224 4.01 -10.84 -23.86
N PRO A 225 3.89 -11.91 -24.68
CA PRO A 225 5.06 -12.59 -25.23
C PRO A 225 5.93 -11.66 -26.08
N PRO A 226 7.26 -11.83 -26.06
CA PRO A 226 8.03 -12.92 -25.43
C PRO A 226 8.43 -12.66 -23.97
N ASP A 227 8.09 -11.50 -23.42
CA ASP A 227 8.55 -11.03 -22.10
C ASP A 227 7.64 -11.51 -20.95
N ASP A 228 6.80 -12.51 -21.23
CA ASP A 228 5.83 -13.13 -20.31
C ASP A 228 6.39 -14.34 -19.54
N ARG A 229 7.69 -14.65 -19.69
CA ARG A 229 8.27 -15.91 -19.23
C ARG A 229 9.54 -15.72 -18.43
N VAL A 230 9.70 -16.54 -17.41
CA VAL A 230 10.92 -16.59 -16.62
C VAL A 230 11.17 -17.96 -16.01
N VAL A 231 12.45 -18.30 -15.83
CA VAL A 231 12.88 -19.55 -15.22
C VAL A 231 13.47 -19.28 -13.84
N PHE A 232 13.11 -20.12 -12.87
CA PHE A 232 13.66 -20.06 -11.52
C PHE A 232 13.95 -21.47 -10.98
N ALA A 233 14.83 -21.57 -9.97
CA ALA A 233 15.12 -22.82 -9.30
C ALA A 233 14.18 -23.03 -8.10
N GLY A 234 13.67 -24.25 -7.94
CA GLY A 234 12.87 -24.64 -6.78
C GLY A 234 13.64 -24.44 -5.47
N PHE A 235 12.92 -24.00 -4.44
CA PHE A 235 13.52 -23.63 -3.17
C PHE A 235 14.24 -24.81 -2.51
N ARG A 236 15.50 -24.61 -2.13
CA ARG A 236 16.26 -25.55 -1.31
C ARG A 236 16.29 -25.05 0.14
N PRO A 237 15.64 -25.73 1.09
CA PRO A 237 15.75 -25.41 2.50
C PRO A 237 17.20 -25.45 3.00
N ALA A 238 17.51 -24.62 4.00
CA ALA A 238 18.78 -24.68 4.68
C ALA A 238 18.95 -26.08 5.33
N ARG A 239 20.11 -26.70 5.11
CA ARG A 239 20.44 -28.01 5.69
C ARG A 239 21.74 -27.92 6.50
N PRO A 240 21.86 -28.63 7.62
CA PRO A 240 23.12 -28.73 8.35
C PRO A 240 24.25 -29.25 7.46
N THR A 241 25.39 -28.57 7.43
CA THR A 241 26.52 -28.92 6.56
C THR A 241 27.09 -30.31 6.84
N ALA A 242 26.93 -30.80 8.08
CA ALA A 242 27.35 -32.12 8.51
C ALA A 242 26.38 -33.24 8.09
N ARG A 243 25.16 -32.94 7.61
CA ARG A 243 24.18 -33.97 7.24
C ARG A 243 24.69 -34.84 6.10
N ARG A 244 24.67 -36.15 6.33
CA ARG A 244 25.01 -37.20 5.36
C ARG A 244 23.83 -38.16 5.24
N PHE A 245 22.76 -37.70 4.60
CA PHE A 245 21.55 -38.50 4.37
C PHE A 245 21.27 -38.58 2.87
N ASP A 246 22.03 -39.43 2.16
CA ASP A 246 21.86 -39.70 0.73
C ASP A 246 21.55 -41.18 0.53
N LEU A 247 20.29 -41.49 0.19
CA LEU A 247 19.75 -42.83 -0.01
C LEU A 247 20.57 -43.64 -1.03
N TRP A 248 21.13 -43.00 -2.06
CA TRP A 248 22.00 -43.68 -3.02
C TRP A 248 23.27 -44.20 -2.36
N THR A 249 23.89 -43.40 -1.50
CA THR A 249 25.12 -43.81 -0.80
C THR A 249 24.88 -44.85 0.28
N MET A 250 23.68 -44.86 0.87
CA MET A 250 23.24 -45.86 1.84
C MET A 250 23.03 -47.24 1.23
N LEU A 251 22.81 -47.33 -0.09
CA LEU A 251 22.69 -48.62 -0.75
C LEU A 251 24.03 -49.39 -0.80
N PRO A 252 23.98 -50.73 -0.63
CA PRO A 252 25.11 -51.60 -0.87
C PRO A 252 25.75 -51.35 -2.24
N ARG A 253 27.09 -51.38 -2.29
CA ARG A 253 27.86 -51.11 -3.52
C ARG A 253 27.48 -52.02 -4.70
N HIS A 254 27.03 -53.24 -4.45
CA HIS A 254 26.65 -54.18 -5.51
C HIS A 254 25.40 -53.72 -6.27
N ASN A 255 24.37 -53.21 -5.57
CA ASN A 255 23.17 -52.65 -6.20
C ASN A 255 23.49 -51.44 -7.07
N ARG A 256 24.37 -50.56 -6.58
CA ARG A 256 24.82 -49.39 -7.36
C ARG A 256 25.61 -49.75 -8.61
N ARG A 257 26.39 -50.84 -8.58
CA ARG A 257 27.15 -51.32 -9.73
C ARG A 257 26.28 -52.04 -10.75
N ALA A 258 25.20 -52.69 -10.29
CA ALA A 258 24.26 -53.40 -11.15
C ALA A 258 23.30 -52.45 -11.89
N ASP A 259 23.14 -51.20 -11.41
CA ASP A 259 22.34 -50.17 -12.08
C ASP A 259 23.04 -49.57 -13.30
N VAL A 260 23.08 -50.35 -14.39
CA VAL A 260 23.68 -49.92 -15.66
C VAL A 260 22.76 -48.95 -16.41
N THR A 261 21.43 -49.08 -16.25
CA THR A 261 20.44 -48.24 -16.93
C THR A 261 20.21 -46.90 -16.23
N GLY A 262 20.53 -46.81 -14.94
CA GLY A 262 20.33 -45.61 -14.11
C GLY A 262 18.90 -45.50 -13.55
N ASP A 263 18.05 -46.49 -13.77
CA ASP A 263 16.66 -46.46 -13.34
C ASP A 263 16.53 -46.58 -11.82
N LEU A 264 17.39 -47.38 -11.18
CA LEU A 264 17.41 -47.47 -9.71
C LEU A 264 17.85 -46.14 -9.10
N ARG A 265 18.87 -45.49 -9.69
CA ARG A 265 19.31 -44.16 -9.25
C ARG A 265 18.22 -43.11 -9.40
N ARG A 266 17.50 -43.09 -10.53
CA ARG A 266 16.38 -42.15 -10.75
C ARG A 266 15.24 -42.41 -9.77
N PHE A 267 14.86 -43.68 -9.55
CA PHE A 267 13.83 -44.05 -8.59
C PHE A 267 14.18 -43.59 -7.17
N LEU A 268 15.43 -43.80 -6.74
CA LEU A 268 15.90 -43.34 -5.43
C LEU A 268 15.98 -41.82 -5.33
N ALA A 269 16.27 -41.12 -6.43
CA ALA A 269 16.24 -39.66 -6.44
C ALA A 269 14.82 -39.13 -6.14
N CYS A 270 13.77 -39.76 -6.67
CA CYS A 270 12.39 -39.42 -6.32
C CYS A 270 12.09 -39.64 -4.82
N LEU A 271 12.64 -40.71 -4.21
CA LEU A 271 12.49 -40.95 -2.77
C LEU A 271 13.34 -40.00 -1.93
N GLN A 272 14.52 -39.62 -2.43
CA GLN A 272 15.42 -38.68 -1.78
C GLN A 272 14.78 -37.31 -1.66
N GLU A 273 14.05 -36.86 -2.69
CA GLU A 273 13.30 -35.61 -2.67
C GLU A 273 12.33 -35.55 -1.48
N VAL A 274 11.45 -36.56 -1.35
CA VAL A 274 10.50 -36.64 -0.23
C VAL A 274 11.22 -36.72 1.11
N ALA A 275 12.32 -37.49 1.18
CA ALA A 275 13.12 -37.58 2.40
C ALA A 275 13.79 -36.25 2.78
N ASP A 276 14.28 -35.48 1.81
CA ASP A 276 14.91 -34.18 2.04
C ASP A 276 13.90 -33.14 2.56
N LEU A 277 12.65 -33.16 2.06
CA LEU A 277 11.57 -32.32 2.58
C LEU A 277 11.24 -32.66 4.04
N LEU A 278 11.06 -33.96 4.35
CA LEU A 278 10.82 -34.41 5.72
C LEU A 278 11.98 -34.08 6.67
N LEU A 279 13.22 -34.23 6.19
CA LEU A 279 14.41 -33.90 6.95
C LEU A 279 14.56 -32.41 7.20
N ALA A 280 14.09 -31.55 6.29
CA ALA A 280 14.04 -30.11 6.48
C ALA A 280 12.96 -29.72 7.50
N GLU A 281 11.80 -30.37 7.48
CA GLU A 281 10.77 -30.18 8.51
C GLU A 281 11.27 -30.60 9.89
N ALA A 282 11.96 -31.75 9.98
CA ALA A 282 12.57 -32.22 11.23
C ALA A 282 13.63 -31.24 11.77
N ASP A 283 14.40 -30.57 10.90
CA ASP A 283 15.36 -29.53 11.32
C ASP A 283 14.69 -28.29 11.90
N ARG A 284 13.46 -27.98 11.45
CA ARG A 284 12.67 -26.83 11.92
C ARG A 284 11.89 -27.13 13.19
N TYR A 285 11.89 -28.37 13.68
CA TYR A 285 11.22 -28.74 14.92
C TYR A 285 11.60 -27.86 16.13
N PRO A 286 12.87 -27.47 16.34
CA PRO A 286 13.23 -26.53 17.41
C PRO A 286 12.58 -25.15 17.27
N ASP A 287 12.33 -24.69 16.04
CA ASP A 287 11.72 -23.37 15.78
C ASP A 287 10.28 -23.31 16.30
N VAL A 288 9.59 -24.45 16.43
CA VAL A 288 8.23 -24.53 16.99
C VAL A 288 8.18 -24.04 18.44
N PHE A 289 9.25 -24.26 19.21
CA PHE A 289 9.33 -23.83 20.61
C PHE A 289 9.95 -22.43 20.79
N ASP A 290 10.57 -21.89 19.74
CA ASP A 290 11.13 -20.55 19.75
C ASP A 290 10.02 -19.53 19.40
N LEU A 291 9.60 -18.72 20.37
CA LEU A 291 8.52 -17.74 20.18
C LEU A 291 8.77 -16.78 19.02
N GLU A 292 10.03 -16.45 18.71
CA GLU A 292 10.36 -15.53 17.62
C GLU A 292 10.18 -16.18 16.25
N ARG A 293 10.41 -17.50 16.16
CA ARG A 293 10.46 -18.25 14.89
C ARG A 293 9.27 -19.17 14.67
N ALA A 294 8.50 -19.44 15.72
CA ALA A 294 7.37 -20.33 15.68
C ALA A 294 6.38 -19.89 14.59
N PRO A 295 5.93 -20.82 13.73
CA PRO A 295 4.84 -20.57 12.81
C PRO A 295 3.57 -20.16 13.57
N GLU A 296 2.74 -19.33 12.94
CA GLU A 296 1.57 -18.75 13.59
C GLU A 296 0.57 -19.79 14.11
N GLU A 297 0.41 -20.91 13.38
CA GLU A 297 -0.43 -22.03 13.78
C GLU A 297 -0.04 -22.65 15.13
N PHE A 298 1.25 -22.59 15.50
CA PHE A 298 1.73 -23.09 16.77
C PHE A 298 1.61 -22.05 17.89
N LEU A 299 1.55 -20.75 17.59
CA LEU A 299 1.41 -19.71 18.61
C LEU A 299 0.12 -19.87 19.42
N ASP A 300 -0.98 -20.24 18.75
CA ASP A 300 -2.26 -20.48 19.43
C ASP A 300 -2.21 -21.71 20.34
N LEU A 301 -1.48 -22.76 19.92
CA LEU A 301 -1.26 -23.95 20.74
C LEU A 301 -0.36 -23.63 21.94
N ILE A 302 0.70 -22.84 21.75
CA ILE A 302 1.59 -22.40 22.83
C ILE A 302 0.82 -21.55 23.84
N LEU A 303 0.02 -20.57 23.39
CA LEU A 303 -0.80 -19.74 24.27
C LEU A 303 -1.83 -20.57 25.03
N ARG A 304 -2.42 -21.59 24.39
CA ARG A 304 -3.35 -22.51 25.04
C ARG A 304 -2.65 -23.37 26.10
N ASP A 305 -1.45 -23.87 25.82
CA ASP A 305 -0.64 -24.65 26.76
C ASP A 305 -0.21 -23.80 27.96
N LEU A 306 0.18 -22.54 27.72
CA LEU A 306 0.47 -21.57 28.77
C LEU A 306 -0.78 -21.10 29.55
N GLY A 307 -1.98 -21.48 29.11
CA GLY A 307 -3.23 -21.20 29.82
C GLY A 307 -3.81 -19.81 29.61
N ASN A 308 -3.58 -19.20 28.44
CA ASN A 308 -4.05 -17.84 28.11
C ASN A 308 -5.55 -17.65 28.47
N PRO A 309 -5.87 -16.75 29.42
CA PRO A 309 -7.24 -16.52 29.88
C PRO A 309 -7.96 -15.42 29.10
N PHE A 310 -7.24 -14.68 28.25
CA PHE A 310 -7.74 -13.48 27.60
C PHE A 310 -8.42 -13.84 26.27
N PRO A 311 -9.71 -13.52 26.09
CA PRO A 311 -10.45 -13.83 24.87
C PRO A 311 -10.23 -12.76 23.78
N PHE A 312 -9.04 -12.17 23.72
CA PHE A 312 -8.73 -11.07 22.81
C PHE A 312 -8.14 -11.62 21.52
N GLU A 313 -8.69 -11.15 20.40
CA GLU A 313 -8.08 -11.38 19.08
C GLU A 313 -6.80 -10.56 18.99
N LEU A 314 -5.68 -11.26 18.77
CA LEU A 314 -4.36 -10.67 18.64
C LEU A 314 -3.77 -11.07 17.29
N ASP A 315 -3.00 -10.16 16.69
CA ASP A 315 -2.15 -10.48 15.55
C ASP A 315 -0.99 -11.39 15.97
N ALA A 316 -0.28 -11.98 15.01
CA ALA A 316 0.85 -12.88 15.29
C ALA A 316 1.91 -12.23 16.20
N LEU A 317 2.18 -10.93 16.05
CA LEU A 317 3.14 -10.20 16.88
C LEU A 317 2.62 -10.06 18.33
N GLY A 318 1.35 -9.71 18.50
CA GLY A 318 0.67 -9.64 19.79
C GLY A 318 0.66 -10.99 20.51
N LYS A 319 0.38 -12.09 19.78
CA LYS A 319 0.43 -13.46 20.32
C LYS A 319 1.84 -13.81 20.83
N ARG A 320 2.89 -13.51 20.07
CA ARG A 320 4.30 -13.74 20.49
C ARG A 320 4.67 -12.94 21.73
N ARG A 321 4.32 -11.64 21.75
CA ARG A 321 4.56 -10.77 22.91
C ARG A 321 3.83 -11.28 24.13
N LEU A 322 2.56 -11.70 23.97
CA LEU A 322 1.77 -12.24 25.07
C LEU A 322 2.43 -13.50 25.61
N ALA A 323 2.80 -14.46 24.76
CA ALA A 323 3.46 -15.69 25.19
C ALA A 323 4.76 -15.41 25.99
N SER A 324 5.51 -14.37 25.62
CA SER A 324 6.75 -14.00 26.33
C SER A 324 6.51 -13.40 27.73
N VAL A 325 5.37 -12.72 27.94
CA VAL A 325 5.10 -11.95 29.16
C VAL A 325 4.08 -12.64 30.07
N LEU A 326 3.29 -13.60 29.55
CA LEU A 326 2.16 -14.22 30.24
C LEU A 326 2.55 -14.84 31.59
N VAL A 327 3.73 -15.47 31.67
CA VAL A 327 4.23 -16.05 32.93
C VAL A 327 4.51 -14.97 33.98
N GLU A 328 5.08 -13.82 33.58
CA GLU A 328 5.27 -12.68 34.47
C GLU A 328 3.95 -12.03 34.88
N MET A 329 2.95 -11.99 33.98
CA MET A 329 1.61 -11.53 34.32
C MET A 329 0.98 -12.42 35.40
N TYR A 330 1.16 -13.74 35.33
CA TYR A 330 0.70 -14.64 36.39
C TYR A 330 1.40 -14.39 37.73
N ARG A 331 2.69 -14.05 37.72
CA ARG A 331 3.42 -13.71 38.96
C ARG A 331 2.94 -12.42 39.60
N GLN A 332 2.49 -11.46 38.79
CA GLN A 332 1.96 -10.17 39.26
C GLN A 332 0.45 -10.21 39.52
N LYS A 333 -0.21 -11.36 39.30
CA LYS A 333 -1.64 -11.52 39.56
C LYS A 333 -1.96 -11.17 41.01
N GLY A 334 -2.99 -10.36 41.21
CA GLY A 334 -3.42 -9.88 42.51
C GLY A 334 -2.76 -8.58 42.98
N THR A 335 -1.92 -7.96 42.17
CA THR A 335 -1.27 -6.67 42.49
C THR A 335 -1.82 -5.54 41.62
N ALA A 336 -1.81 -4.30 42.13
CA ALA A 336 -2.18 -3.12 41.36
C ALA A 336 -1.29 -2.96 40.12
N SER A 337 0.03 -3.08 40.29
CA SER A 337 0.99 -3.01 39.18
C SER A 337 0.75 -4.09 38.12
N GLY A 338 0.29 -5.28 38.49
CA GLY A 338 -0.10 -6.32 37.53
C GLY A 338 -1.30 -5.93 36.68
N ILE A 339 -2.30 -5.26 37.28
CA ILE A 339 -3.47 -4.72 36.56
C ILE A 339 -3.04 -3.59 35.62
N GLU A 340 -2.24 -2.64 36.11
CA GLU A 340 -1.70 -1.51 35.34
C GLU A 340 -0.89 -2.00 34.12
N ASN A 341 0.07 -2.92 34.33
CA ASN A 341 0.91 -3.45 33.27
C ASN A 341 0.11 -4.22 32.21
N ALA A 342 -0.94 -4.95 32.63
CA ALA A 342 -1.77 -5.71 31.71
C ALA A 342 -2.65 -4.81 30.83
N ILE A 343 -3.26 -3.77 31.42
CA ILE A 343 -4.05 -2.78 30.67
C ILE A 343 -3.15 -2.05 29.67
N ARG A 344 -1.96 -1.64 30.11
CA ARG A 344 -0.96 -1.01 29.23
C ARG A 344 -0.52 -1.94 28.11
N PHE A 345 -0.31 -3.22 28.38
CA PHE A 345 0.13 -4.19 27.37
C PHE A 345 -0.91 -4.39 26.25
N PHE A 346 -2.18 -4.56 26.61
CA PHE A 346 -3.23 -4.89 25.63
C PHE A 346 -3.80 -3.66 24.91
N LEU A 347 -3.92 -2.53 25.61
CA LEU A 347 -4.65 -1.36 25.10
C LEU A 347 -3.75 -0.15 24.89
N GLY A 348 -2.49 -0.18 25.36
CA GLY A 348 -1.60 0.98 25.31
C GLY A 348 -2.05 2.14 26.20
N ILE A 349 -3.01 1.90 27.11
CA ILE A 349 -3.55 2.91 28.03
C ILE A 349 -2.78 2.84 29.34
N ASP A 350 -2.30 3.99 29.81
CA ASP A 350 -1.73 4.12 31.14
C ASP A 350 -2.84 4.30 32.17
N VAL A 351 -2.81 3.49 33.22
CA VAL A 351 -3.70 3.61 34.38
C VAL A 351 -3.10 4.64 35.32
N THR A 352 -3.89 5.66 35.67
CA THR A 352 -3.46 6.77 36.52
C THR A 352 -3.32 6.31 37.97
N ALA A 353 -4.30 5.55 38.45
CA ALA A 353 -4.28 4.98 39.79
C ALA A 353 -5.23 3.78 39.94
N VAL A 354 -4.89 2.89 40.87
CA VAL A 354 -5.80 1.87 41.42
C VAL A 354 -6.10 2.25 42.87
N THR A 355 -7.24 2.90 43.10
CA THR A 355 -7.59 3.51 44.39
C THR A 355 -8.59 2.64 45.17
N PRO A 356 -8.48 2.57 46.51
CA PRO A 356 -9.53 1.96 47.34
C PRO A 356 -10.86 2.68 47.11
N PHE A 357 -11.96 1.94 47.16
CA PHE A 357 -13.29 2.52 46.99
C PHE A 357 -13.67 3.40 48.19
N THR A 358 -13.84 4.70 47.96
CA THR A 358 -14.10 5.74 48.98
C THR A 358 -15.58 6.13 49.08
N GLY A 359 -16.50 5.15 48.96
CA GLY A 359 -17.93 5.42 48.76
C GLY A 359 -18.61 6.35 49.80
N THR A 360 -18.34 6.17 51.09
CA THR A 360 -18.93 6.99 52.18
C THR A 360 -17.89 7.65 53.07
N THR A 361 -16.61 7.58 52.70
CA THR A 361 -15.53 8.10 53.53
C THR A 361 -15.49 9.62 53.49
N LEU A 362 -15.15 10.22 54.63
CA LEU A 362 -15.06 11.66 54.78
C LEU A 362 -14.10 12.25 53.73
N VAL A 363 -14.51 13.39 53.18
CA VAL A 363 -13.66 14.25 52.37
C VAL A 363 -13.25 15.43 53.23
N LEU A 364 -11.94 15.56 53.46
CA LEU A 364 -11.38 16.62 54.30
C LEU A 364 -11.72 18.00 53.71
N GLY A 365 -12.53 18.77 54.45
CA GLY A 365 -12.96 20.11 54.05
C GLY A 365 -14.37 20.18 53.48
N GLU A 366 -15.02 19.05 53.21
CA GLU A 366 -16.39 18.97 52.71
C GLU A 366 -17.33 18.30 53.70
N SER A 367 -16.89 17.20 54.32
CA SER A 367 -17.73 16.43 55.26
C SER A 367 -17.89 17.13 56.61
N GLU A 368 -19.10 17.09 57.14
CA GLU A 368 -19.51 17.66 58.42
C GLU A 368 -19.38 16.65 59.57
N LEU A 369 -18.68 17.06 60.63
CA LEU A 369 -18.47 16.25 61.83
C LEU A 369 -19.80 15.88 62.50
N GLY A 370 -20.16 14.59 62.46
CA GLY A 370 -21.38 14.05 63.06
C GLY A 370 -22.55 13.85 62.09
N VAL A 371 -22.41 14.22 60.81
CA VAL A 371 -23.41 13.98 59.76
C VAL A 371 -22.90 12.91 58.78
N ASP A 372 -21.80 13.18 58.10
CA ASP A 372 -21.20 12.33 57.05
C ASP A 372 -19.68 12.09 57.29
N TRP A 373 -19.23 12.34 58.52
CA TRP A 373 -17.85 12.13 58.94
C TRP A 373 -17.52 10.66 59.25
N GLU A 374 -17.35 9.84 58.21
CA GLU A 374 -16.89 8.46 58.33
C GLU A 374 -15.38 8.32 58.02
N LEU A 375 -14.59 7.90 59.00
CA LEU A 375 -13.12 7.80 58.86
C LEU A 375 -12.65 6.68 57.90
N GLY A 376 -13.54 5.76 57.57
CA GLY A 376 -13.29 4.60 56.72
C GLY A 376 -14.54 3.74 56.60
N PRO A 377 -14.70 2.95 55.52
CA PRO A 377 -15.91 2.17 55.31
C PRO A 377 -16.09 1.11 56.41
N ALA A 378 -17.26 1.11 57.05
CA ALA A 378 -17.63 0.09 58.04
C ALA A 378 -17.94 -1.26 57.38
N GLU A 379 -18.43 -1.24 56.14
CA GLU A 379 -18.84 -2.44 55.40
C GLU A 379 -17.65 -3.25 54.90
N ARG A 380 -17.76 -4.58 55.03
CA ARG A 380 -16.71 -5.51 54.57
C ARG A 380 -16.49 -5.43 53.05
N PHE A 381 -17.54 -5.16 52.28
CA PHE A 381 -17.44 -5.01 50.83
C PHE A 381 -16.54 -3.82 50.44
N ALA A 382 -16.86 -2.64 50.95
CA ALA A 382 -16.14 -1.41 50.63
C ALA A 382 -14.66 -1.43 51.06
N ARG A 383 -14.31 -2.20 52.11
CA ARG A 383 -12.90 -2.42 52.52
C ARG A 383 -12.06 -3.23 51.53
N TYR A 384 -12.69 -4.07 50.72
CA TYR A 384 -12.01 -4.89 49.70
C TYR A 384 -12.39 -4.44 48.28
N ALA A 385 -12.97 -3.26 48.15
CA ALA A 385 -13.37 -2.69 46.87
C ALA A 385 -12.35 -1.67 46.37
N PHE A 386 -12.17 -1.59 45.06
CA PHE A 386 -11.27 -0.63 44.42
C PHE A 386 -11.82 -0.14 43.08
N ASN A 387 -11.34 1.03 42.68
CA ASN A 387 -11.57 1.64 41.38
C ASN A 387 -10.29 1.62 40.55
N VAL A 388 -10.46 1.68 39.23
CA VAL A 388 -9.35 1.87 38.28
C VAL A 388 -9.59 3.19 37.57
N GLU A 389 -8.59 4.07 37.58
CA GLU A 389 -8.68 5.42 37.03
C GLU A 389 -7.83 5.53 35.77
N VAL A 390 -8.38 6.15 34.72
CA VAL A 390 -7.69 6.42 33.46
C VAL A 390 -7.92 7.87 33.04
N ASP A 391 -6.94 8.48 32.39
CA ASP A 391 -7.00 9.90 31.97
C ASP A 391 -7.55 10.10 30.55
N VAL A 392 -7.97 9.02 29.88
CA VAL A 392 -8.41 9.04 28.47
C VAL A 392 -9.84 8.53 28.37
N PRO A 393 -10.72 9.20 27.58
CA PRO A 393 -12.06 8.69 27.34
C PRO A 393 -12.01 7.38 26.57
N LEU A 394 -12.72 6.36 27.06
CA LEU A 394 -12.67 5.01 26.52
C LEU A 394 -13.81 4.74 25.53
N THR A 395 -13.56 3.86 24.59
CA THR A 395 -14.59 3.23 23.76
C THR A 395 -15.32 2.13 24.53
N VAL A 396 -16.50 1.72 24.06
CA VAL A 396 -17.26 0.62 24.68
C VAL A 396 -16.47 -0.70 24.69
N THR A 397 -15.65 -0.93 23.66
CA THR A 397 -14.80 -2.12 23.54
C THR A 397 -13.68 -2.10 24.57
N GLU A 398 -12.96 -0.99 24.70
CA GLU A 398 -11.87 -0.82 25.68
C GLU A 398 -12.40 -0.98 27.11
N ARG A 399 -13.55 -0.38 27.44
CA ARG A 399 -14.20 -0.57 28.75
C ARG A 399 -14.44 -2.04 29.05
N ARG A 400 -14.93 -2.82 28.08
CA ARG A 400 -15.19 -4.26 28.25
C ARG A 400 -13.89 -5.05 28.45
N GLN A 401 -12.85 -4.71 27.68
CA GLN A 401 -11.55 -5.37 27.77
C GLN A 401 -10.85 -5.07 29.10
N ILE A 402 -10.85 -3.82 29.57
CA ILE A 402 -10.33 -3.44 30.89
C ILE A 402 -11.06 -4.21 31.99
N ARG A 403 -12.40 -4.25 31.95
CA ARG A 403 -13.19 -5.02 32.93
C ARG A 403 -12.81 -6.50 32.95
N ALA A 404 -12.62 -7.13 31.79
CA ALA A 404 -12.19 -8.52 31.70
C ALA A 404 -10.77 -8.75 32.27
N ILE A 405 -9.83 -7.84 31.98
CA ILE A 405 -8.46 -7.88 32.52
C ILE A 405 -8.48 -7.77 34.05
N VAL A 406 -9.19 -6.75 34.57
CA VAL A 406 -9.27 -6.49 36.02
C VAL A 406 -9.94 -7.66 36.73
N ASP A 407 -11.06 -8.17 36.21
CA ASP A 407 -11.77 -9.30 36.84
C ASP A 407 -10.91 -10.57 36.88
N TYR A 408 -10.09 -10.81 35.87
CA TYR A 408 -9.18 -11.94 35.85
C TYR A 408 -7.98 -11.77 36.81
N LEU A 409 -7.38 -10.56 36.85
CA LEU A 409 -6.15 -10.30 37.59
C LEU A 409 -6.37 -9.94 39.06
N LYS A 410 -7.56 -9.46 39.44
CA LYS A 410 -7.84 -9.08 40.82
C LYS A 410 -7.71 -10.27 41.78
N PRO A 411 -7.30 -10.03 43.05
CA PRO A 411 -7.40 -11.06 44.08
C PRO A 411 -8.86 -11.53 44.24
N ALA A 412 -9.05 -12.83 44.46
CA ALA A 412 -10.39 -13.42 44.57
C ALA A 412 -11.28 -12.79 45.66
N HIS A 413 -10.67 -12.23 46.71
CA HIS A 413 -11.38 -11.62 47.84
C HIS A 413 -11.69 -10.12 47.64
N THR A 414 -11.32 -9.54 46.50
CA THR A 414 -11.51 -8.10 46.19
C THR A 414 -12.58 -7.87 45.13
N HIS A 415 -13.14 -6.67 45.12
CA HIS A 415 -14.23 -6.25 44.26
C HIS A 415 -13.81 -5.05 43.42
N PHE A 416 -13.90 -5.20 42.10
CA PHE A 416 -13.75 -4.07 41.18
C PHE A 416 -15.11 -3.35 41.09
N VAL A 417 -15.15 -2.07 41.45
CA VAL A 417 -16.40 -1.30 41.51
C VAL A 417 -16.57 -0.47 40.25
N ASP A 418 -15.66 0.48 40.01
CA ASP A 418 -15.80 1.38 38.89
C ASP A 418 -14.53 1.65 38.09
N LEU A 419 -14.75 1.97 36.81
CA LEU A 419 -13.74 2.46 35.88
C LEU A 419 -13.94 3.97 35.74
N VAL A 420 -13.08 4.75 36.36
CA VAL A 420 -13.18 6.21 36.38
C VAL A 420 -12.46 6.75 35.14
N GLU A 421 -13.22 7.43 34.29
CA GLU A 421 -12.74 8.11 33.09
C GLU A 421 -12.67 9.62 33.32
N PRO A 422 -11.90 10.38 32.52
CA PRO A 422 -11.94 11.83 32.62
C PRO A 422 -13.38 12.30 32.39
N GLY A 423 -13.88 13.14 33.29
CA GLY A 423 -15.18 13.78 33.11
C GLY A 423 -15.21 14.53 31.77
N VAL A 424 -16.38 14.58 31.13
CA VAL A 424 -16.58 15.46 29.96
C VAL A 424 -16.15 16.87 30.41
N PRO A 425 -15.24 17.55 29.68
CA PRO A 425 -14.87 18.90 30.05
C PRO A 425 -16.15 19.72 30.20
N PRO A 426 -16.27 20.53 31.27
CA PRO A 426 -17.48 21.30 31.51
C PRO A 426 -17.78 22.10 30.25
N VAL A 427 -18.91 21.78 29.60
CA VAL A 427 -19.45 22.62 28.55
C VAL A 427 -20.04 23.80 29.29
N PHE A 428 -19.27 24.88 29.37
CA PHE A 428 -19.79 26.14 29.84
C PHE A 428 -20.91 26.53 28.88
N ASP A 429 -22.14 26.66 29.37
CA ASP A 429 -23.22 27.23 28.57
C ASP A 429 -22.96 28.74 28.49
N HIS A 430 -22.54 29.22 27.33
CA HIS A 430 -22.21 30.63 27.17
C HIS A 430 -23.56 31.34 26.98
N TRP A 431 -23.86 32.35 27.81
CA TRP A 431 -25.10 33.10 27.64
C TRP A 431 -25.13 33.76 26.25
N GLU A 432 -26.02 33.27 25.37
CA GLU A 432 -26.17 33.75 24.01
C GLU A 432 -27.22 34.85 23.95
N LEU A 433 -26.78 36.04 23.54
CA LEU A 433 -27.61 37.24 23.48
C LEU A 433 -28.70 37.06 22.41
N GLY A 434 -29.94 36.81 22.85
CA GLY A 434 -31.10 36.59 21.99
C GLY A 434 -31.70 35.18 22.06
N VAL A 435 -31.04 34.23 22.73
CA VAL A 435 -31.52 32.85 22.91
C VAL A 435 -31.72 32.51 24.39
N SER A 436 -30.83 32.97 25.27
CA SER A 436 -30.85 32.62 26.70
C SER A 436 -31.72 33.57 27.53
N GLU A 437 -32.63 33.03 28.35
CA GLU A 437 -33.53 33.80 29.22
C GLU A 437 -32.90 34.11 30.59
N LEU A 438 -33.03 35.37 31.02
CA LEU A 438 -32.49 35.86 32.30
C LEU A 438 -33.28 35.26 33.49
N GLY A 439 -32.58 34.53 34.38
CA GLY A 439 -33.14 34.01 35.63
C GLY A 439 -33.61 32.55 35.61
N TRP A 440 -33.46 31.82 34.49
CA TRP A 440 -33.75 30.38 34.41
C TRP A 440 -32.52 29.53 34.02
N THR A 441 -31.58 30.08 33.25
CA THR A 441 -30.31 29.41 32.84
C THR A 441 -29.07 30.20 33.24
N THR A 442 -29.13 30.92 34.37
CA THR A 442 -28.05 31.82 34.79
C THR A 442 -27.25 31.21 35.95
N ASP A 443 -26.28 30.36 35.64
CA ASP A 443 -25.18 30.08 36.57
C ASP A 443 -24.04 31.06 36.25
N LEU A 444 -23.74 31.93 37.22
CA LEU A 444 -22.68 32.92 37.12
C LEU A 444 -21.43 32.29 37.75
N HIS A 445 -20.44 31.96 36.92
CA HIS A 445 -19.13 31.47 37.41
C HIS A 445 -18.34 32.56 38.12
#